data_AF-A0A7N8YCI4-F1
#
_entry.id   AF-A0A7N8YCI4-F1
#
_cell.length_a   1.000
_cell.length_b   1.000
_cell.length_c   1.000
_cell.angle_alpha   90.00
_cell.angle_beta   90.00
_cell.angle_gamma   90.00
#
_symmetry.space_group_name_H-M   'P 1'
#
loop_
_entity.id
_entity.type
_entity.pdbx_description
1 polymer ?
#
loop_
_entity_poly.entity_id
_entity_poly.type
_entity_poly.pdbx_seq_one_letter_code
_entity_poly.pdbx_strand_id
1 'polypeptide(L)'
;MAHQATPSSQKALMMELKSLQEQPVEGFRITLVEESDLYNWEVAIFGPPNTLYEGGYFKAHIKFPVDYPYSPPTFLLHPDQSSLPGQQFRPSL
;
A
#
# COMPACT_ATOMS: atom_id res chain seq x y z
N MET A 1 19.35 20.83 -25.16
CA MET A 1 19.42 19.73 -24.17
C MET A 1 18.31 20.00 -23.16
N ALA A 2 17.26 19.17 -23.14
CA ALA A 2 16.10 19.40 -22.28
C ALA A 2 16.46 19.02 -20.84
N HIS A 3 16.52 20.01 -19.94
CA HIS A 3 16.56 19.78 -18.51
C HIS A 3 15.16 19.32 -18.10
N GLN A 4 14.92 18.00 -18.12
CA GLN A 4 13.81 17.45 -17.36
C GLN A 4 14.10 17.78 -15.90
N ALA A 5 13.40 18.77 -15.35
CA ALA A 5 13.49 19.11 -13.95
C ALA A 5 13.00 17.88 -13.17
N THR A 6 13.93 17.12 -12.59
CA THR A 6 13.58 16.04 -11.69
C THR A 6 12.70 16.63 -10.59
N PRO A 7 11.43 16.20 -10.44
CA PRO A 7 10.68 16.61 -9.26
C PRO A 7 11.47 16.13 -8.04
N SER A 8 11.68 17.01 -7.07
CA SER A 8 12.15 16.58 -5.75
C SER A 8 11.31 15.37 -5.32
N SER A 9 11.95 14.33 -4.78
CA SER A 9 11.30 13.09 -4.36
C SER A 9 10.01 13.37 -3.57
N GLN A 10 10.06 14.31 -2.63
CA GLN A 10 8.89 14.77 -1.87
C GLN A 10 7.77 15.34 -2.75
N LYS A 11 8.11 16.15 -3.76
CA LYS A 11 7.13 16.73 -4.68
C LYS A 11 6.45 15.64 -5.51
N ALA A 12 7.20 14.64 -5.97
CA ALA A 12 6.64 13.49 -6.69
C ALA A 12 5.64 12.74 -5.79
N LEU A 13 6.07 12.38 -4.58
CA LEU A 13 5.23 11.65 -3.61
C LEU A 13 3.97 12.43 -3.22
N MET A 14 4.07 13.75 -2.99
CA MET A 14 2.89 14.59 -2.71
C MET A 14 1.88 14.58 -3.86
N MET A 15 2.35 14.67 -5.12
CA MET A 15 1.46 14.66 -6.28
C MET A 15 0.81 13.29 -6.47
N GLU A 16 1.56 12.21 -6.28
CA GLU A 16 1.04 10.84 -6.36
C GLU A 16 -0.01 10.57 -5.27
N LEU A 17 0.29 10.92 -4.01
CA LEU A 17 -0.63 10.75 -2.89
C LEU A 17 -1.93 11.53 -3.14
N LYS A 18 -1.81 12.79 -3.55
CA LYS A 18 -2.96 13.62 -3.87
C LYS A 18 -3.80 13.00 -4.99
N SER A 19 -3.18 12.52 -6.08
CA SER A 19 -3.91 11.90 -7.19
C SER A 19 -4.65 10.64 -6.74
N LEU A 20 -4.05 9.83 -5.86
CA LEU A 20 -4.67 8.60 -5.33
C LEU A 20 -5.83 8.91 -4.36
N GLN A 21 -5.77 10.05 -3.67
CA GLN A 21 -6.86 10.53 -2.83
C GLN A 21 -8.01 11.14 -3.63
N GLU A 22 -7.71 11.90 -4.69
CA GLU A 22 -8.73 12.49 -5.58
C GLU A 22 -9.41 11.43 -6.46
N GLN A 23 -8.67 10.39 -6.85
CA GLN A 23 -9.17 9.28 -7.68
C GLN A 23 -8.90 7.94 -6.97
N PRO A 24 -9.72 7.59 -5.96
CA PRO A 24 -9.52 6.37 -5.21
C PRO A 24 -9.68 5.14 -6.09
N VAL A 25 -8.71 4.24 -6.02
CA VAL A 25 -8.76 2.96 -6.75
C VAL A 25 -9.72 2.02 -6.03
N GLU A 26 -10.59 1.35 -6.79
CA GLU A 26 -11.51 0.35 -6.24
C GLU A 26 -10.73 -0.80 -5.57
N GLY A 27 -11.17 -1.22 -4.39
CA GLY A 27 -10.51 -2.27 -3.63
C GLY A 27 -9.23 -1.84 -2.89
N PHE A 28 -8.81 -0.57 -3.02
CA PHE A 28 -7.64 -0.04 -2.31
C PHE A 28 -7.95 1.26 -1.57
N ARG A 29 -7.28 1.46 -0.44
CA ARG A 29 -7.21 2.75 0.26
C ARG A 29 -5.77 3.00 0.66
N ILE A 30 -5.32 4.24 0.48
CA ILE A 30 -3.93 4.64 0.70
C ILE A 30 -3.92 5.83 1.64
N THR A 31 -3.11 5.73 2.68
CA THR A 31 -2.90 6.79 3.68
C THR A 31 -1.42 6.88 4.03
N LEU A 32 -1.02 7.94 4.71
CA LEU A 32 0.29 7.99 5.35
C LEU A 32 0.26 7.17 6.64
N VAL A 33 1.38 6.55 7.01
CA VAL A 33 1.54 5.94 8.34
C VAL A 33 1.57 7.06 9.40
N GLU A 34 2.30 8.13 9.11
CA GLU A 34 2.36 9.36 9.91
C GLU A 34 2.26 10.58 8.99
N GLU A 35 1.48 11.60 9.37
CA GLU A 35 1.26 12.79 8.53
C GLU A 35 2.55 13.59 8.28
N SER A 36 3.51 13.49 9.19
CA SER A 36 4.84 14.12 9.08
C SER A 36 5.80 13.39 8.15
N ASP A 37 5.48 12.16 7.74
CA ASP A 37 6.38 11.31 6.96
C ASP A 37 5.76 10.87 5.62
N LEU A 38 6.14 11.57 4.56
CA LEU A 38 5.68 11.29 3.20
C LEU A 38 6.30 10.04 2.58
N TYR A 39 7.30 9.41 3.21
CA TYR A 39 8.01 8.25 2.68
C TYR A 39 7.45 6.91 3.19
N ASN A 40 6.50 6.92 4.14
CA ASN A 40 5.90 5.70 4.68
C ASN A 40 4.38 5.74 4.53
N TRP A 41 3.85 4.90 3.65
CA TRP A 41 2.42 4.82 3.35
C TRP A 41 1.83 3.51 3.87
N GLU A 42 0.59 3.56 4.33
CA GLU A 42 -0.24 2.40 4.62
C GLU A 42 -1.23 2.19 3.48
N VAL A 43 -1.35 0.94 3.04
CA VAL A 43 -2.30 0.51 2.02
C VAL A 43 -3.22 -0.53 2.61
N ALA A 44 -4.53 -0.25 2.56
CA ALA A 44 -5.56 -1.22 2.84
C ALA A 44 -6.09 -1.81 1.53
N ILE A 45 -6.12 -3.14 1.46
CA ILE A 45 -6.52 -3.91 0.29
C ILE A 45 -7.75 -4.72 0.67
N PHE A 46 -8.83 -4.55 -0.09
CA PHE A 46 -10.07 -5.30 0.06
C PHE A 46 -10.08 -6.43 -0.95
N GLY A 47 -10.31 -7.64 -0.45
CA GLY A 47 -10.37 -8.83 -1.28
C GLY A 47 -11.52 -8.79 -2.29
N PRO A 48 -11.25 -8.94 -3.59
CA PRO A 48 -12.29 -8.90 -4.61
C PRO A 48 -13.29 -10.05 -4.48
N PRO A 49 -14.55 -9.84 -4.90
CA PRO A 49 -15.55 -10.90 -4.94
C PRO A 49 -15.18 -12.00 -5.95
N ASN A 50 -15.65 -13.21 -5.69
CA ASN A 50 -15.37 -14.43 -6.44
C ASN A 50 -13.89 -14.83 -6.45
N THR A 51 -13.14 -14.50 -5.39
CA THR A 51 -11.74 -14.93 -5.20
C THR A 51 -11.58 -15.59 -3.84
N LEU A 52 -10.46 -16.30 -3.63
CA LEU A 52 -10.12 -16.86 -2.31
C LEU A 52 -9.92 -15.79 -1.23
N TYR A 53 -9.79 -14.52 -1.64
CA TYR A 53 -9.57 -13.39 -0.76
C TYR A 53 -10.86 -12.61 -0.49
N GLU A 54 -12.00 -12.98 -1.10
CA GLU A 54 -13.28 -12.28 -0.94
C GLU A 54 -13.61 -12.01 0.54
N GLY A 55 -13.98 -10.76 0.84
CA GLY A 55 -14.26 -10.32 2.21
C GLY A 55 -13.02 -10.13 3.09
N GLY A 56 -11.82 -10.43 2.56
CA GLY A 56 -10.55 -10.19 3.23
C GLY A 56 -10.19 -8.71 3.30
N TYR A 57 -9.44 -8.36 4.35
CA TYR A 57 -8.87 -7.04 4.55
C TYR A 57 -7.39 -7.19 4.86
N PHE A 58 -6.54 -6.68 3.99
CA PHE A 58 -5.10 -6.83 4.10
C PHE A 58 -4.44 -5.45 4.21
N LYS A 59 -3.58 -5.29 5.22
CA LYS A 59 -2.78 -4.09 5.37
C LYS A 59 -1.38 -4.32 4.81
N ALA A 60 -0.85 -3.35 4.08
CA ALA A 60 0.52 -3.33 3.63
C ALA A 60 1.17 -1.98 3.90
N HIS A 61 2.49 -1.97 4.03
CA HIS A 61 3.28 -0.76 4.12
C HIS A 61 4.13 -0.58 2.87
N ILE A 62 4.17 0.65 2.37
CA ILE A 62 5.06 1.07 1.29
C ILE A 62 6.07 2.04 1.86
N LYS A 63 7.34 1.74 1.69
CA LYS A 63 8.45 2.60 2.08
C LYS A 63 9.19 3.11 0.86
N PHE A 64 9.14 4.40 0.63
CA PHE A 64 9.85 5.06 -0.47
C PHE A 64 11.28 5.41 -0.04
N PRO A 65 12.26 5.24 -0.93
CA PRO A 65 13.61 5.73 -0.68
C PRO A 65 13.69 7.23 -0.95
N VAL A 66 14.67 7.90 -0.36
CA VAL A 66 14.86 9.37 -0.47
C VAL A 66 15.15 9.84 -1.90
N ASP A 67 15.68 8.95 -2.73
CA ASP A 67 15.99 9.16 -4.15
C ASP A 67 14.88 8.65 -5.07
N TYR A 68 13.69 8.32 -4.56
CA TYR A 68 12.53 8.04 -5.41
C TYR A 68 12.30 9.19 -6.41
N PRO A 69 12.04 8.91 -7.70
CA PRO A 69 11.73 7.60 -8.29
C PRO A 69 12.92 6.82 -8.87
N TYR A 70 14.17 7.22 -8.60
CA TYR A 70 15.36 6.54 -9.13
C TYR A 70 15.56 5.14 -8.53
N SER A 71 15.27 5.00 -7.24
CA SER A 71 15.21 3.70 -6.56
C SER A 71 13.77 3.30 -6.28
N PRO A 72 13.42 2.00 -6.37
CA PRO A 72 12.06 1.53 -6.17
C PRO A 72 11.65 1.57 -4.69
N PRO A 73 10.34 1.73 -4.40
CA PRO A 73 9.84 1.55 -3.04
C PRO A 73 9.88 0.08 -2.60
N THR A 74 9.92 -0.14 -1.29
CA THR A 74 9.71 -1.45 -0.68
C THR A 74 8.24 -1.63 -0.34
N PHE A 75 7.67 -2.79 -0.66
CA PHE A 75 6.30 -3.16 -0.31
C PHE A 75 6.31 -4.34 0.65
N LEU A 76 5.64 -4.20 1.80
CA LEU A 76 5.51 -5.26 2.79
C LEU A 76 4.06 -5.47 3.18
N LEU A 77 3.51 -6.64 2.84
CA LEU A 77 2.20 -7.07 3.33
C LEU A 77 2.32 -7.49 4.80
N HIS A 78 1.49 -6.93 5.67
CA HIS A 78 1.36 -7.44 7.04
C HIS A 78 0.50 -8.69 7.01
N PRO A 79 1.00 -9.84 7.50
CA PRO A 79 0.18 -11.02 7.65
C PRO A 79 -0.90 -10.73 8.68
N ASP A 80 -2.14 -10.61 8.24
CA ASP A 80 -3.28 -10.46 9.11
C ASP A 80 -3.54 -11.79 9.84
N GLN A 81 -3.39 -11.79 11.17
CA GLN A 81 -3.57 -12.97 12.03
C GLN A 81 -5.00 -13.57 11.93
N SER A 82 -5.98 -12.82 11.41
CA SER A 82 -7.36 -13.23 11.17
C SER A 82 -7.63 -13.77 9.75
N SER A 83 -6.70 -13.60 8.82
CA SER A 83 -6.85 -13.89 7.39
C SER A 83 -6.24 -15.23 6.95
N LEU A 84 -6.08 -16.19 7.87
CA LEU A 84 -5.77 -17.57 7.50
C LEU A 84 -7.08 -18.35 7.24
N PRO A 85 -7.57 -18.44 5.98
CA PRO A 85 -8.61 -19.40 5.63
C PRO A 85 -7.97 -20.79 5.68
N GLY A 86 -8.05 -21.46 6.84
CA GLY A 86 -7.45 -22.81 6.94
C GLY A 86 -7.23 -23.40 8.32
N GLN A 87 -7.41 -22.67 9.43
CA GLN A 87 -7.51 -23.32 10.74
C GLN A 87 -8.92 -23.88 10.94
N GLN A 88 -9.34 -24.73 10.00
CA GLN A 88 -10.48 -25.60 10.15
C GLN A 88 -10.12 -26.63 11.21
N PHE A 89 -10.79 -26.54 12.36
CA PHE A 89 -10.99 -27.58 13.37
C PHE A 89 -10.18 -28.86 13.12
N ARG A 90 -9.07 -29.04 13.83
CA ARG A 90 -8.62 -30.40 14.16
C ARG A 90 -9.28 -30.76 15.49
N PRO A 91 -10.44 -31.44 15.51
CA PRO A 91 -10.83 -32.16 16.70
C PRO A 91 -9.80 -33.28 16.85
N SER A 92 -8.85 -33.08 17.76
CA SER A 92 -8.04 -34.20 18.24
C SER A 92 -8.93 -34.93 19.23
N LEU A 93 -9.24 -36.18 18.93
CA LEU A 93 -9.86 -37.16 19.82
C LEU A 93 -9.19 -37.16 21.19
#